data_AF-A0A522YGF6-F1
#
_entry.id   AF-A0A522YGF6-F1
#
_cell.length_a   1.000
_cell.length_b   1.000
_cell.length_c   1.000
_cell.angle_alpha   90.00
_cell.angle_beta   90.00
_cell.angle_gamma   90.00
#
_symmetry.space_group_name_H-M   'P 1'
#
loop_
_entity.id
_entity.type
_entity.pdbx_description
1 polymer ?
#
loop_
_entity_poly.entity_id
_entity_poly.type
_entity_poly.pdbx_seq_one_letter_code
_entity_poly.pdbx_strand_id
1 'polypeptide(L)' 'MIEFPKDFFWGAATSAYQVEGGNSNSDWWEWENKAGLRDKSGEACRHYQL' A
#
# COMPACT_ATOMS: atom_id res chain seq x y z
N MET A 1 11.79 22.28 -24.95
CA MET A 1 11.85 20.87 -24.52
C MET A 1 12.18 20.89 -23.03
N ILE A 2 11.49 20.12 -22.20
CA ILE A 2 11.82 20.04 -20.77
C ILE A 2 12.90 18.97 -20.62
N GLU A 3 14.06 19.34 -20.07
CA GLU A 3 15.16 18.43 -19.74
C GLU A 3 15.30 18.34 -18.22
N PHE A 4 15.41 17.11 -17.71
CA PHE A 4 15.64 16.85 -16.28
C PHE A 4 17.15 16.73 -16.01
N PRO A 5 17.62 17.06 -14.79
CA PRO A 5 19.00 16.81 -14.39
C PRO A 5 19.43 15.36 -14.66
N LYS A 6 20.71 15.15 -14.97
CA LYS A 6 21.26 13.81 -15.27
C LYS A 6 20.95 12.77 -14.19
N ASP A 7 20.93 13.22 -12.94
CA ASP A 7 20.75 12.36 -11.76
C ASP A 7 19.35 12.50 -11.14
N PHE A 8 18.36 12.88 -11.94
CA PHE A 8 16.99 12.97 -11.47
C PHE A 8 16.41 11.57 -11.21
N PHE A 9 15.91 11.34 -9.99
CA PHE A 9 15.30 10.07 -9.63
C PHE A 9 13.86 9.97 -10.14
N TRP A 10 13.62 8.96 -10.96
CA TRP A 10 12.28 8.50 -11.30
C TRP A 10 11.98 7.22 -10.53
N GLY A 11 10.82 7.17 -9.91
CA GLY A 11 10.41 6.01 -9.15
C GLY A 11 8.91 5.99 -8.93
N ALA A 12 8.47 4.92 -8.27
CA ALA A 12 7.12 4.76 -7.75
C ALA A 12 7.22 4.48 -6.24
N ALA A 13 6.17 4.82 -5.50
CA ALA A 13 6.07 4.56 -4.08
C ALA A 13 4.77 3.80 -3.77
N THR A 14 4.83 2.96 -2.75
CA THR A 14 3.67 2.24 -2.19
C THR A 14 3.73 2.32 -0.67
N SER A 15 2.66 1.94 0.02
CA SER A 15 2.67 1.71 1.47
C SER A 15 2.42 0.23 1.76
N ALA A 16 3.07 -0.30 2.79
CA ALA A 16 2.95 -1.70 3.21
C ALA A 16 1.48 -2.14 3.29
N TYR A 17 0.67 -1.37 4.01
CA TYR A 17 -0.74 -1.69 4.25
C TYR A 17 -1.58 -1.77 2.97
N GLN A 18 -1.24 -0.98 1.93
CA GLN A 18 -1.96 -0.97 0.65
C GLN A 18 -1.60 -2.11 -0.28
N VAL A 19 -0.41 -2.70 -0.18
CA VAL A 19 0.08 -3.66 -1.21
C VAL A 19 0.48 -5.02 -0.67
N GLU A 20 0.99 -5.13 0.56
CA GLU A 20 1.55 -6.39 1.08
C GLU A 20 0.51 -7.47 1.31
N GLY A 21 -0.63 -7.08 1.90
CA GLY A 21 -1.64 -8.00 2.42
C GLY A 21 -1.30 -8.55 3.80
N GLY A 22 -2.27 -9.17 4.47
CA GLY A 22 -2.05 -9.88 5.74
C GLY A 22 -1.79 -8.99 6.97
N ASN A 23 -1.96 -7.68 6.86
CA ASN A 23 -1.65 -6.69 7.90
C ASN A 23 -2.67 -6.62 9.05
N SER A 24 -3.13 -7.77 9.55
CA SER A 24 -4.23 -7.87 10.53
C SER A 24 -3.88 -7.38 11.95
N ASN A 25 -2.61 -7.12 12.24
CA ASN A 25 -2.14 -6.62 13.53
C ASN A 25 -1.94 -5.10 13.56
N SER A 26 -2.41 -4.37 12.54
CA SER A 26 -2.35 -2.90 12.52
C SER A 26 -3.61 -2.25 13.11
N ASP A 27 -3.45 -1.01 13.56
CA ASP A 27 -4.55 -0.13 13.95
C ASP A 27 -5.52 0.15 12.79
N TRP A 28 -4.99 0.28 11.56
CA TRP A 28 -5.80 0.42 10.36
C TRP A 28 -6.71 -0.78 10.11
N TRP A 29 -6.21 -2.00 10.34
CA TRP A 29 -7.05 -3.19 10.22
C TRP A 29 -8.17 -3.20 11.26
N GLU A 30 -7.86 -2.84 12.51
CA GLU A 30 -8.88 -2.69 13.54
C GLU A 30 -9.93 -1.64 13.15
N TRP A 31 -9.50 -0.51 12.62
CA TRP A 31 -10.37 0.57 12.16
C TRP A 31 -11.29 0.11 11.01
N GLU A 32 -10.78 -0.58 9.99
CA GLU A 32 -11.60 -1.11 8.89
C GLU A 32 -12.72 -2.03 9.37
N ASN A 33 -12.40 -2.88 10.35
CA ASN A 33 -13.37 -3.79 10.95
C ASN A 33 -14.45 -3.03 11.74
N LYS A 34 -14.08 -1.96 12.45
CA LYS A 34 -15.02 -1.12 13.21
C LYS A 34 -15.87 -0.22 12.31
N ALA A 35 -15.28 0.31 11.23
CA ALA A 35 -15.96 1.20 10.29
C ALA A 35 -17.01 0.48 9.43
N GLY A 36 -17.01 -0.86 9.43
CA GLY A 36 -17.97 -1.66 8.66
C GLY A 36 -17.78 -1.48 7.15
N LEU A 37 -16.53 -1.29 6.70
CA LEU A 37 -16.22 -1.13 5.28
C LEU A 37 -16.67 -2.37 4.50
N ARG A 38 -17.23 -2.13 3.30
CA ARG A 38 -17.61 -3.20 2.38
C ARG A 38 -16.39 -3.99 1.91
N ASP A 39 -15.33 -3.27 1.57
CA ASP A 39 -14.09 -3.82 1.04
C ASP A 39 -12.98 -3.56 2.07
N LYS A 40 -12.40 -4.63 2.63
CA LYS A 40 -11.28 -4.58 3.59
C LYS A 40 -9.97 -4.87 2.88
N SER A 41 -8.85 -4.38 3.40
CA SER A 41 -7.54 -4.47 2.73
C SER A 41 -7.10 -5.93 2.51
N GLY A 42 -7.35 -6.80 3.48
CA GLY A 42 -7.15 -8.26 3.35
C GLY A 42 -5.78 -8.64 2.80
N GLU A 43 -5.77 -9.38 1.69
CA GLU A 43 -4.55 -9.79 0.98
C GLU A 43 -4.00 -8.69 0.04
N ALA A 44 -4.72 -7.59 -0.16
CA ALA A 44 -4.31 -6.48 -1.02
C ALA A 44 -3.78 -6.94 -2.40
N CYS A 45 -2.58 -6.50 -2.77
CA CYS A 45 -1.88 -6.93 -3.98
C CYS A 45 -0.98 -8.16 -3.76
N ARG A 46 -0.99 -8.76 -2.56
CA ARG A 46 -0.14 -9.89 -2.15
C ARG A 46 1.35 -9.63 -2.34
N HIS A 47 1.78 -8.37 -2.21
CA HIS A 47 3.17 -7.97 -2.48
C HIS A 47 4.18 -8.64 -1.55
N TYR A 48 3.75 -9.15 -0.38
CA TYR A 48 4.62 -9.92 0.51
C TYR A 48 4.90 -11.36 0.03
N GLN A 49 4.14 -11.86 -0.95
CA GLN A 49 4.14 -13.28 -1.37
C GLN A 49 4.59 -13.47 -2.83
N LEU A 50 5.05 -12.40 -3.50
CA LEU A 50 5.60 -12.41 -4.87
C LEU A 50 7.12 -12.69 -4.84
#